data_AF-A0A7W9E0G7-F1
#
_entry.id   AF-A0A7W9E0G7-F1
#
_cell.length_a   1.000
_cell.length_b   1.000
_cell.length_c   1.000
_cell.angle_alpha   90.00
_cell.angle_beta   90.00
_cell.angle_gamma   90.00
#
_symmetry.space_group_name_H-M   'P 1'
#
loop_
_entity.id
_entity.type
_entity.pdbx_description
1 polymer ?
#
loop_
_entity_poly.entity_id
_entity_poly.type
_entity_poly.pdbx_seq_one_letter_code
_entity_poly.pdbx_strand_id
1 'polypeptide(L)'
;MKNIFNTGVFTLFILMTMASCKKEEKLNANLNIIDKNIIDKTDVDIWLDNNYLKPYNIETKFRFDRFELDNGKNITPPNELQVIPMMETVRDVWIKPFEKIGGADFIKRISPKQFVLAGSAAYNQDGSITLGTAEGGRKIVLYVVNTFDKTNLASVKQAIQVIQHEYTHILNQTVDYQTDFQSISKGGYMGNWLLGTLAEARALGFITQYARAAPEEDYAEMSSNMLMMGRVAYNAAVSTAPADAQVKLKKKEQYVVDYFKSSFNIDFYALQTEVQNALYKISAPVLAKLIGPGVGYTTMYSNPAKDVNQSAEFSGLWNAASANMVAAGFNLQDITLTFKAAGAMTLNYSFTRGNTVFFADADYTIKIDAAGVATLALVATQPTTTTYGNMAFVNPQMVGVNNYFKNNKFKLDWINTIIPGNIGGLGSLGAFYKSTDTKSYFYGTMGQ
;
A
#
# COMPACT_ATOMS: atom_id res chain seq x y z
N MET A 1 -51.38 -65.11 -47.25
CA MET A 1 -51.04 -63.71 -47.65
C MET A 1 -50.54 -62.83 -46.49
N LYS A 2 -50.95 -63.01 -45.23
CA LYS A 2 -50.40 -62.23 -44.08
C LYS A 2 -48.92 -62.49 -43.75
N ASN A 3 -48.43 -63.72 -43.96
CA ASN A 3 -47.04 -64.07 -43.60
C ASN A 3 -45.99 -63.72 -44.67
N ILE A 4 -46.39 -63.23 -45.85
CA ILE A 4 -45.46 -62.72 -46.89
C ILE A 4 -45.30 -61.20 -46.76
N PHE A 5 -46.34 -60.51 -46.28
CA PHE A 5 -46.32 -59.06 -46.05
C PHE A 5 -45.42 -58.69 -44.86
N ASN A 6 -45.43 -59.49 -43.77
CA ASN A 6 -44.58 -59.22 -42.61
C ASN A 6 -43.09 -59.51 -42.87
N THR A 7 -42.74 -60.51 -43.69
CA THR A 7 -41.34 -60.75 -44.10
C THR A 7 -40.85 -59.71 -45.11
N GLY A 8 -41.73 -59.23 -46.00
CA GLY A 8 -41.40 -58.16 -46.95
C GLY A 8 -41.09 -56.82 -46.27
N VAL A 9 -41.88 -56.45 -45.26
CA VAL A 9 -41.68 -55.20 -44.49
C VAL A 9 -40.45 -55.29 -43.58
N PHE A 10 -40.18 -56.45 -42.98
CA PHE A 10 -38.99 -56.64 -42.13
C PHE A 10 -37.68 -56.66 -42.96
N THR A 11 -37.72 -57.21 -44.18
CA THR A 11 -36.57 -57.24 -45.10
C THR A 11 -36.27 -55.85 -45.66
N LEU A 12 -37.30 -55.03 -45.94
CA LEU A 12 -37.13 -53.65 -46.41
C LEU A 12 -36.60 -52.71 -45.30
N PHE A 13 -36.95 -52.96 -44.04
CA PHE A 13 -36.44 -52.19 -42.89
C PHE A 13 -34.96 -52.51 -42.57
N ILE A 14 -34.54 -53.76 -42.77
CA ILE A 14 -33.13 -54.20 -42.61
C ILE A 14 -32.22 -53.69 -43.74
N LEU A 15 -32.76 -53.55 -44.96
CA LEU A 15 -32.02 -52.98 -46.10
C LEU A 15 -31.81 -51.46 -45.97
N MET A 16 -32.67 -50.74 -45.25
CA MET A 16 -32.49 -49.30 -44.98
C MET A 16 -31.44 -49.00 -43.90
N THR A 17 -31.11 -49.94 -43.01
CA THR A 17 -30.10 -49.73 -41.96
C THR A 17 -28.65 -49.93 -42.41
N MET A 18 -28.43 -50.45 -43.63
CA MET A 18 -27.08 -50.73 -44.16
C MET A 18 -26.55 -49.64 -45.12
N ALA A 19 -27.32 -48.56 -45.35
CA ALA A 19 -26.94 -47.44 -46.22
C ALA A 19 -26.37 -46.22 -45.47
N SER A 20 -26.22 -46.28 -44.14
CA SER A 20 -25.68 -45.18 -43.33
C SER A 20 -24.38 -45.58 -42.65
N CYS A 21 -23.31 -45.65 -43.47
CA CYS A 21 -21.95 -45.32 -43.07
C CYS A 21 -21.06 -45.37 -44.31
N LYS A 22 -21.19 -44.38 -45.19
CA LYS A 22 -19.96 -43.91 -45.86
C LYS A 22 -19.11 -43.34 -44.75
N LYS A 23 -17.95 -43.93 -44.48
CA LYS A 23 -16.92 -43.22 -43.71
C LYS A 23 -16.68 -41.93 -44.47
N GLU A 24 -17.12 -40.81 -43.91
CA GLU A 24 -16.69 -39.51 -44.41
C GLU A 24 -15.16 -39.55 -44.41
N GLU A 25 -14.55 -39.15 -45.53
CA GLU A 25 -13.13 -38.85 -45.51
C GLU A 25 -12.88 -37.92 -44.33
N LYS A 26 -11.83 -38.19 -43.55
CA LYS A 26 -11.44 -37.27 -42.48
C LYS A 26 -11.44 -35.88 -43.10
N LEU A 27 -12.31 -35.00 -42.60
CA LEU A 27 -12.37 -33.63 -43.03
C LEU A 27 -10.98 -33.03 -42.85
N ASN A 28 -10.18 -33.02 -43.91
CA ASN A 28 -8.90 -32.33 -43.97
C ASN A 28 -9.18 -30.85 -44.26
N ALA A 29 -10.13 -30.29 -43.52
CA ALA A 29 -10.28 -28.87 -43.42
C ALA A 29 -9.20 -28.44 -42.44
N ASN A 30 -8.21 -27.71 -42.94
CA ASN A 30 -7.36 -26.93 -42.06
C ASN A 30 -8.27 -25.87 -41.40
N LEU A 31 -8.77 -26.19 -40.21
CA LEU A 31 -9.66 -25.33 -39.43
C LEU A 31 -9.00 -23.98 -39.12
N ASN A 32 -7.67 -23.88 -39.20
CA ASN A 32 -6.95 -22.60 -39.07
C ASN A 32 -7.24 -21.62 -40.21
N ILE A 33 -7.74 -22.08 -41.36
CA ILE A 33 -8.10 -21.23 -42.50
C ILE A 33 -9.56 -20.71 -42.36
N ILE A 34 -10.37 -21.39 -41.54
CA ILE A 34 -11.81 -21.10 -41.37
C ILE A 34 -12.05 -20.35 -40.06
N ASP A 35 -11.27 -20.63 -39.01
CA ASP A 35 -11.32 -19.89 -37.77
C ASP A 35 -10.54 -18.57 -37.89
N LYS A 36 -11.27 -17.51 -38.27
CA LYS A 36 -10.76 -16.13 -38.29
C LYS A 36 -10.34 -15.60 -36.91
N ASN A 37 -10.51 -16.39 -35.83
CA ASN A 37 -10.02 -16.06 -34.48
C ASN A 37 -8.66 -16.67 -34.16
N ILE A 38 -8.04 -17.47 -35.06
CA ILE A 38 -6.63 -17.83 -34.90
C ILE A 38 -5.79 -16.64 -35.35
N ILE A 39 -5.68 -15.67 -34.45
CA ILE A 39 -4.70 -14.60 -34.55
C ILE A 39 -3.38 -15.22 -34.07
N ASP A 40 -2.34 -15.13 -34.90
CA ASP A 40 -0.99 -15.50 -34.48
C ASP A 40 -0.63 -14.72 -33.22
N LYS A 41 -0.27 -15.44 -32.16
CA LYS A 41 0.07 -14.82 -30.87
C LYS A 41 1.30 -13.93 -31.05
N THR A 42 1.16 -12.67 -30.67
CA THR A 42 2.28 -11.73 -30.57
C THR A 42 3.10 -12.01 -29.31
N ASP A 43 4.26 -11.37 -29.19
CA ASP A 43 5.06 -11.45 -27.96
C ASP A 43 4.27 -10.97 -26.73
N VAL A 44 3.35 -10.01 -26.90
CA VAL A 44 2.45 -9.54 -25.84
C VAL A 44 1.49 -10.63 -25.40
N ASP A 45 0.88 -11.37 -26.32
CA ASP A 45 0.00 -12.51 -25.98
C ASP A 45 0.77 -13.58 -25.21
N ILE A 46 1.96 -13.96 -25.68
CA ILE A 46 2.80 -14.98 -25.05
C ILE A 46 3.20 -14.52 -23.64
N TRP A 47 3.54 -13.25 -23.48
CA TRP A 47 3.88 -12.69 -22.18
C TRP A 47 2.69 -12.74 -21.22
N LEU A 48 1.49 -12.33 -21.66
CA LEU A 48 0.27 -12.38 -20.85
C LEU A 48 -0.10 -13.83 -20.50
N ASP A 49 0.01 -14.76 -21.43
CA ASP A 49 -0.23 -16.18 -21.16
C ASP A 49 0.66 -16.71 -20.04
N ASN A 50 1.95 -16.41 -20.11
CA ASN A 50 2.94 -16.93 -19.17
C ASN A 50 2.85 -16.25 -17.79
N ASN A 51 2.37 -15.01 -17.72
CA ASN A 51 2.34 -14.22 -16.48
C ASN A 51 0.95 -14.13 -15.83
N TYR A 52 -0.12 -14.44 -16.57
CA TYR A 52 -1.51 -14.31 -16.12
C TYR A 52 -2.32 -15.58 -16.36
N LEU A 53 -2.47 -16.02 -17.61
CA LEU A 53 -3.39 -17.11 -17.93
C LEU A 53 -2.94 -18.43 -17.32
N LYS A 54 -1.70 -18.86 -17.58
CA LYS A 54 -1.16 -20.13 -17.06
C LYS A 54 -1.02 -20.14 -15.53
N PRO A 55 -0.43 -19.12 -14.87
CA PRO A 55 -0.26 -19.15 -13.42
C PRO A 55 -1.55 -18.91 -12.64
N TYR A 56 -2.46 -18.07 -13.14
CA TYR A 56 -3.60 -17.56 -12.34
C TYR A 56 -4.98 -17.79 -12.96
N ASN A 57 -5.06 -18.34 -14.17
CA ASN A 57 -6.31 -18.46 -14.94
C ASN A 57 -7.00 -17.10 -15.12
N ILE A 58 -6.20 -16.09 -15.45
CA ILE A 58 -6.64 -14.72 -15.72
C ILE A 58 -6.37 -14.42 -17.20
N GLU A 59 -7.42 -14.20 -17.97
CA GLU A 59 -7.31 -13.70 -19.33
C GLU A 59 -7.09 -12.18 -19.32
N THR A 60 -6.26 -11.65 -20.23
CA THR A 60 -6.12 -10.20 -20.41
C THR A 60 -6.44 -9.84 -21.85
N LYS A 61 -7.59 -9.19 -22.07
CA LYS A 61 -8.02 -8.70 -23.38
C LYS A 61 -7.50 -7.28 -23.58
N PHE A 62 -6.53 -7.14 -24.48
CA PHE A 62 -5.98 -5.84 -24.89
C PHE A 62 -6.32 -5.46 -26.33
N ARG A 63 -6.69 -6.43 -27.18
CA ARG A 63 -7.27 -6.13 -28.49
C ARG A 63 -8.62 -5.49 -28.27
N PHE A 64 -8.81 -4.30 -28.82
CA PHE A 64 -9.98 -3.48 -28.57
C PHE A 64 -11.24 -4.17 -29.09
N ASP A 65 -12.15 -4.48 -28.16
CA ASP A 65 -13.46 -5.05 -28.43
C ASP A 65 -14.49 -4.12 -27.79
N ARG A 66 -15.30 -3.46 -28.62
CA ARG A 66 -16.26 -2.47 -28.15
C ARG A 66 -17.34 -3.08 -27.27
N PHE A 67 -17.68 -4.36 -27.47
CA PHE A 67 -18.73 -5.04 -26.72
C PHE A 67 -18.30 -5.42 -25.30
N GLU A 68 -17.00 -5.37 -25.00
CA GLU A 68 -16.46 -5.58 -23.66
C GLU A 68 -16.47 -4.31 -22.79
N LEU A 69 -16.81 -3.17 -23.39
CA LEU A 69 -16.73 -1.84 -22.81
C LEU A 69 -18.11 -1.17 -22.81
N ASP A 70 -18.28 -0.15 -21.98
CA ASP A 70 -19.55 0.59 -21.93
C ASP A 70 -19.84 1.27 -23.28
N ASN A 71 -20.89 0.80 -23.95
CA ASN A 71 -21.33 1.28 -25.25
C ASN A 71 -21.77 2.74 -25.24
N GLY A 72 -22.16 3.30 -24.09
CA GLY A 72 -22.54 4.69 -23.92
C GLY A 72 -21.35 5.66 -23.77
N LYS A 73 -20.11 5.18 -23.73
CA LYS A 73 -18.92 6.00 -23.41
C LYS A 73 -17.93 6.06 -24.55
N ASN A 74 -17.38 7.23 -24.87
CA ASN A 74 -16.29 7.32 -25.85
C ASN A 74 -14.99 6.77 -25.25
N ILE A 75 -14.59 5.57 -25.67
CA ILE A 75 -13.41 4.86 -25.16
C ILE A 75 -12.50 4.52 -26.34
N THR A 76 -11.19 4.79 -26.21
CA THR A 76 -10.21 4.52 -27.26
C THR A 76 -9.49 3.17 -27.06
N PRO A 77 -8.95 2.56 -28.13
CA PRO A 77 -8.08 1.39 -28.04
C PRO A 77 -6.85 1.63 -27.15
N PRO A 78 -6.41 0.62 -26.37
CA PRO A 78 -5.16 0.70 -25.63
C PRO A 78 -3.96 0.66 -26.60
N ASN A 79 -2.91 1.38 -26.24
CA ASN A 79 -1.61 1.34 -26.89
C ASN A 79 -0.92 0.04 -26.47
N GLU A 80 -0.65 -0.84 -27.42
CA GLU A 80 -0.05 -2.17 -27.17
C GLU A 80 1.30 -2.08 -26.43
N LEU A 81 2.08 -1.02 -26.67
CA LEU A 81 3.35 -0.78 -25.97
C LEU A 81 3.18 -0.53 -24.46
N GLN A 82 1.98 -0.16 -24.02
CA GLN A 82 1.65 0.09 -22.61
C GLN A 82 1.03 -1.14 -21.90
N VAL A 83 0.67 -2.18 -22.65
CA VAL A 83 0.03 -3.38 -22.10
C VAL A 83 0.96 -4.11 -21.14
N ILE A 84 2.18 -4.43 -21.57
CA ILE A 84 3.16 -5.09 -20.70
C ILE A 84 3.51 -4.20 -19.50
N PRO A 85 3.86 -2.90 -19.65
CA PRO A 85 4.08 -2.01 -18.50
C PRO A 85 2.97 -2.00 -17.45
N MET A 86 1.70 -1.86 -17.88
CA MET A 86 0.54 -1.89 -16.97
C MET A 86 0.44 -3.24 -16.27
N MET A 87 0.46 -4.33 -17.05
CA MET A 87 0.28 -5.67 -16.51
C MET A 87 1.51 -6.17 -15.73
N GLU A 88 2.72 -5.68 -15.97
CA GLU A 88 3.85 -5.90 -15.06
C GLU A 88 3.59 -5.31 -13.69
N THR A 89 3.05 -4.08 -13.66
CA THR A 89 2.72 -3.36 -12.43
C THR A 89 1.62 -4.09 -11.65
N VAL A 90 0.56 -4.51 -12.33
CA VAL A 90 -0.53 -5.31 -11.72
C VAL A 90 0.01 -6.61 -11.12
N ARG A 91 0.88 -7.32 -11.84
CA ARG A 91 1.50 -8.56 -11.34
C ARG A 91 2.35 -8.29 -10.12
N ASP A 92 3.22 -7.27 -10.17
CA ASP A 92 4.27 -7.07 -9.19
C ASP A 92 3.79 -6.35 -7.91
N VAL A 93 2.79 -5.48 -8.02
CA VAL A 93 2.26 -4.68 -6.89
C VAL A 93 0.98 -5.26 -6.30
N TRP A 94 0.20 -6.04 -7.07
CA TRP A 94 -1.03 -6.65 -6.58
C TRP A 94 -0.93 -8.17 -6.45
N ILE A 95 -0.70 -8.91 -7.54
CA ILE A 95 -0.75 -10.38 -7.50
C ILE A 95 0.33 -10.98 -6.59
N LYS A 96 1.59 -10.59 -6.77
CA LYS A 96 2.73 -11.18 -6.03
C LYS A 96 2.65 -10.97 -4.50
N PRO A 97 2.27 -9.78 -3.99
CA PRO A 97 2.04 -9.62 -2.54
C PRO A 97 0.95 -10.56 -1.99
N PHE A 98 -0.17 -10.72 -2.70
CA PHE A 98 -1.22 -11.65 -2.29
C PHE A 98 -0.77 -13.11 -2.37
N GLU A 99 -0.06 -13.50 -3.43
CA GLU A 99 0.52 -14.84 -3.54
C GLU A 99 1.50 -15.14 -2.40
N LYS A 100 2.33 -14.17 -2.03
CA LYS A 100 3.33 -14.34 -0.96
C LYS A 100 2.69 -14.48 0.42
N ILE A 101 1.66 -13.69 0.73
CA ILE A 101 1.06 -13.66 2.07
C ILE A 101 -0.13 -14.60 2.21
N GLY A 102 -1.00 -14.69 1.20
CA GLY A 102 -2.16 -15.59 1.18
C GLY A 102 -1.87 -16.97 0.61
N GLY A 103 -0.71 -17.17 -0.01
CA GLY A 103 -0.36 -18.40 -0.73
C GLY A 103 -0.85 -18.39 -2.19
N ALA A 104 -0.22 -19.22 -3.02
CA ALA A 104 -0.52 -19.28 -4.45
C ALA A 104 -1.98 -19.64 -4.75
N ASP A 105 -2.60 -20.50 -3.96
CA ASP A 105 -3.98 -20.93 -4.19
C ASP A 105 -5.01 -19.82 -3.91
N PHE A 106 -4.70 -18.89 -3.00
CA PHE A 106 -5.61 -17.81 -2.63
C PHE A 106 -5.91 -16.91 -3.84
N ILE A 107 -4.86 -16.33 -4.44
CA ILE A 107 -5.03 -15.40 -5.55
C ILE A 107 -5.56 -16.13 -6.79
N LYS A 108 -5.14 -17.38 -7.06
CA LYS A 108 -5.64 -18.19 -8.18
C LYS A 108 -7.15 -18.46 -8.10
N ARG A 109 -7.64 -18.76 -6.89
CA ARG A 109 -9.04 -19.12 -6.67
C ARG A 109 -9.93 -17.89 -6.77
N ILE A 110 -9.57 -16.82 -6.07
CA ILE A 110 -10.46 -15.67 -5.82
C ILE A 110 -10.11 -14.45 -6.69
N SER A 111 -9.21 -14.55 -7.68
CA SER A 111 -8.98 -13.46 -8.64
C SER A 111 -10.15 -13.27 -9.62
N PRO A 112 -10.31 -12.05 -10.19
CA PRO A 112 -11.02 -11.88 -11.45
C PRO A 112 -10.47 -12.86 -12.50
N LYS A 113 -11.33 -13.32 -13.39
CA LYS A 113 -10.96 -14.23 -14.50
C LYS A 113 -10.56 -13.47 -15.76
N GLN A 114 -10.83 -12.17 -15.82
CA GLN A 114 -10.50 -11.36 -16.97
C GLN A 114 -10.12 -9.92 -16.59
N PHE A 115 -9.08 -9.42 -17.23
CA PHE A 115 -8.82 -7.99 -17.38
C PHE A 115 -9.17 -7.54 -18.80
N VAL A 116 -9.82 -6.39 -18.93
CA VAL A 116 -10.04 -5.72 -20.22
C VAL A 116 -9.34 -4.37 -20.20
N LEU A 117 -8.51 -4.10 -21.19
CA LEU A 117 -7.69 -2.88 -21.25
C LEU A 117 -8.31 -1.85 -22.18
N ALA A 118 -8.42 -0.61 -21.70
CA ALA A 118 -8.94 0.54 -22.44
C ALA A 118 -7.93 1.70 -22.44
N GLY A 119 -7.76 2.34 -23.59
CA GLY A 119 -6.74 3.36 -23.79
C GLY A 119 -7.02 4.67 -23.07
N SER A 120 -8.29 5.10 -23.06
CA SER A 120 -8.75 6.34 -22.41
C SER A 120 -9.55 6.08 -21.14
N ALA A 121 -9.81 7.13 -20.37
CA ALA A 121 -10.82 7.12 -19.31
C ALA A 121 -12.23 6.92 -19.87
N ALA A 122 -13.16 6.41 -19.05
CA ALA A 122 -14.59 6.48 -19.30
C ALA A 122 -15.18 7.70 -18.58
N TYR A 123 -15.64 8.70 -19.32
CA TYR A 123 -16.20 9.94 -18.77
C TYR A 123 -17.68 9.79 -18.40
N ASN A 124 -18.05 10.23 -17.20
CA ASN A 124 -19.42 10.27 -16.73
C ASN A 124 -20.13 11.57 -17.12
N GLN A 125 -21.46 11.54 -17.12
CA GLN A 125 -22.27 12.71 -17.49
C GLN A 125 -22.07 13.89 -16.53
N ASP A 126 -21.64 13.59 -15.29
CA ASP A 126 -21.29 14.56 -14.25
C ASP A 126 -19.84 15.07 -14.35
N GLY A 127 -19.06 14.63 -15.35
CA GLY A 127 -17.67 15.02 -15.56
C GLY A 127 -16.65 14.21 -14.74
N SER A 128 -17.09 13.28 -13.88
CA SER A 128 -16.19 12.34 -13.21
C SER A 128 -15.64 11.30 -14.20
N ILE A 129 -14.56 10.61 -13.82
CA ILE A 129 -13.97 9.54 -14.63
C ILE A 129 -14.04 8.20 -13.91
N THR A 130 -14.42 7.16 -14.64
CA THR A 130 -14.34 5.78 -14.19
C THR A 130 -12.97 5.22 -14.58
N LEU A 131 -12.20 4.81 -13.58
CA LEU A 131 -10.82 4.33 -13.74
C LEU A 131 -10.71 2.80 -13.72
N GLY A 132 -11.75 2.14 -13.23
CA GLY A 132 -12.03 0.73 -13.46
C GLY A 132 -13.44 0.38 -13.03
N THR A 133 -13.88 -0.80 -13.45
CA THR A 133 -15.16 -1.38 -13.07
C THR A 133 -14.98 -2.87 -12.87
N ALA A 134 -15.69 -3.46 -11.90
CA ALA A 134 -15.89 -4.89 -11.84
C ALA A 134 -17.28 -5.29 -12.34
N GLU A 135 -17.34 -6.26 -13.25
CA GLU A 135 -18.60 -6.87 -13.66
C GLU A 135 -18.71 -8.28 -13.06
N GLY A 136 -19.66 -8.46 -12.14
CA GLY A 136 -19.99 -9.75 -11.51
C GLY A 136 -18.82 -10.45 -10.82
N GLY A 137 -17.84 -9.67 -10.33
CA GLY A 137 -16.62 -10.14 -9.69
C GLY A 137 -15.68 -10.97 -10.59
N ARG A 138 -15.99 -11.06 -11.89
CA ARG A 138 -15.26 -11.91 -12.84
C ARG A 138 -14.37 -11.11 -13.79
N LYS A 139 -14.74 -9.88 -14.10
CA LYS A 139 -14.05 -9.02 -15.07
C LYS A 139 -13.71 -7.70 -14.43
N ILE A 140 -12.47 -7.23 -14.59
CA ILE A 140 -12.04 -5.87 -14.24
C ILE A 140 -11.65 -5.13 -15.53
N VAL A 141 -12.21 -3.95 -15.75
CA VAL A 141 -11.77 -3.06 -16.84
C VAL A 141 -10.73 -2.10 -16.29
N LEU A 142 -9.57 -1.98 -16.95
CA LEU A 142 -8.54 -1.00 -16.63
C LEU A 142 -8.53 0.09 -17.71
N TYR A 143 -8.90 1.30 -17.32
CA TYR A 143 -8.89 2.46 -18.19
C TYR A 143 -7.53 3.17 -18.18
N VAL A 144 -7.40 4.22 -19.01
CA VAL A 144 -6.24 5.12 -19.06
C VAL A 144 -4.89 4.45 -19.34
N VAL A 145 -4.89 3.30 -20.01
CA VAL A 145 -3.66 2.55 -20.36
C VAL A 145 -2.69 3.39 -21.19
N ASN A 146 -3.19 4.29 -22.05
CA ASN A 146 -2.34 5.08 -22.94
C ASN A 146 -1.51 6.15 -22.21
N THR A 147 -1.97 6.57 -21.03
CA THR A 147 -1.32 7.60 -20.20
C THR A 147 -0.67 7.00 -18.95
N PHE A 148 -0.63 5.67 -18.85
CA PHE A 148 0.00 4.99 -17.73
C PHE A 148 1.52 5.19 -17.75
N ASP A 149 2.10 5.50 -16.59
CA ASP A 149 3.53 5.62 -16.42
C ASP A 149 3.99 4.77 -15.24
N LYS A 150 4.62 3.64 -15.54
CA LYS A 150 5.11 2.68 -14.53
C LYS A 150 6.20 3.25 -13.62
N THR A 151 6.84 4.35 -14.01
CA THR A 151 7.89 5.03 -13.22
C THR A 151 7.29 6.11 -12.31
N ASN A 152 6.04 6.51 -12.54
CA ASN A 152 5.35 7.49 -11.74
C ASN A 152 4.53 6.81 -10.64
N LEU A 153 4.94 7.00 -9.39
CA LEU A 153 4.27 6.39 -8.23
C LEU A 153 2.77 6.75 -8.14
N ALA A 154 2.37 7.96 -8.53
CA ALA A 154 0.96 8.37 -8.49
C ALA A 154 0.14 7.63 -9.56
N SER A 155 0.67 7.49 -10.78
CA SER A 155 0.05 6.70 -11.85
C SER A 155 -0.13 5.23 -11.44
N VAL A 156 0.91 4.64 -10.86
CA VAL A 156 0.87 3.27 -10.34
C VAL A 156 -0.14 3.11 -9.21
N LYS A 157 -0.11 4.00 -8.20
CA LYS A 157 -1.09 3.95 -7.09
C LYS A 157 -2.52 4.08 -7.59
N GLN A 158 -2.78 4.96 -8.55
CA GLN A 158 -4.12 5.14 -9.12
C GLN A 158 -4.64 3.84 -9.76
N ALA A 159 -3.84 3.18 -10.60
CA ALA A 159 -4.24 1.94 -11.26
C ALA A 159 -4.44 0.79 -10.25
N ILE A 160 -3.49 0.62 -9.32
CA ILE A 160 -3.55 -0.47 -8.36
C ILE A 160 -4.63 -0.27 -7.30
N GLN A 161 -4.88 0.97 -6.86
CA GLN A 161 -5.94 1.25 -5.88
C GLN A 161 -7.31 0.81 -6.40
N VAL A 162 -7.59 1.07 -7.68
CA VAL A 162 -8.84 0.62 -8.34
C VAL A 162 -8.93 -0.90 -8.32
N ILE A 163 -7.86 -1.60 -8.72
CA ILE A 163 -7.85 -3.08 -8.69
C ILE A 163 -8.06 -3.61 -7.28
N GLN A 164 -7.42 -3.01 -6.28
CA GLN A 164 -7.56 -3.40 -4.86
C GLN A 164 -8.96 -3.15 -4.33
N HIS A 165 -9.58 -2.03 -4.74
CA HIS A 165 -10.95 -1.68 -4.41
C HIS A 165 -11.91 -2.75 -4.98
N GLU A 166 -11.86 -2.98 -6.29
CA GLU A 166 -12.69 -3.99 -6.97
C GLU A 166 -12.44 -5.41 -6.45
N TYR A 167 -11.18 -5.73 -6.15
CA TYR A 167 -10.84 -7.03 -5.57
C TYR A 167 -11.45 -7.20 -4.18
N THR A 168 -11.53 -6.14 -3.38
CA THR A 168 -12.21 -6.21 -2.08
C THR A 168 -13.69 -6.52 -2.25
N HIS A 169 -14.36 -5.97 -3.27
CA HIS A 169 -15.74 -6.37 -3.61
C HIS A 169 -15.84 -7.87 -3.96
N ILE A 170 -14.90 -8.41 -4.75
CA ILE A 170 -14.85 -9.85 -5.08
C ILE A 170 -14.68 -10.71 -3.81
N LEU A 171 -13.78 -10.30 -2.91
CA LEU A 171 -13.59 -10.99 -1.63
C LEU A 171 -14.88 -11.00 -0.83
N ASN A 172 -15.54 -9.84 -0.72
CA ASN A 172 -16.77 -9.67 0.04
C ASN A 172 -17.95 -10.47 -0.55
N GLN A 173 -18.00 -10.65 -1.86
CA GLN A 173 -18.96 -11.55 -2.53
C GLN A 173 -18.67 -13.04 -2.30
N THR A 174 -17.41 -13.39 -2.00
CA THR A 174 -16.99 -14.77 -1.75
C THR A 174 -17.19 -15.16 -0.28
N VAL A 175 -16.89 -14.24 0.64
CA VAL A 175 -17.13 -14.37 2.08
C VAL A 175 -17.59 -13.01 2.60
N ASP A 176 -18.80 -12.93 3.16
CA ASP A 176 -19.34 -11.68 3.66
C ASP A 176 -18.46 -11.08 4.77
N TYR A 177 -18.27 -9.76 4.73
CA TYR A 177 -17.72 -9.03 5.86
C TYR A 177 -18.80 -8.80 6.94
N GLN A 178 -18.38 -8.49 8.16
CA GLN A 178 -19.32 -8.28 9.26
C GLN A 178 -20.20 -7.04 9.03
N THR A 179 -21.52 -7.23 9.04
CA THR A 179 -22.50 -6.16 8.79
C THR A 179 -22.46 -5.05 9.85
N ASP A 180 -21.88 -5.29 11.03
CA ASP A 180 -21.66 -4.27 12.06
C ASP A 180 -20.75 -3.13 11.59
N PHE A 181 -19.92 -3.35 10.57
CA PHE A 181 -19.07 -2.32 9.98
C PHE A 181 -19.86 -1.07 9.58
N GLN A 182 -21.02 -1.23 8.93
CA GLN A 182 -21.84 -0.13 8.46
C GLN A 182 -22.37 0.76 9.60
N SER A 183 -22.47 0.21 10.81
CA SER A 183 -22.97 0.93 11.98
C SER A 183 -21.97 1.96 12.51
N ILE A 184 -20.68 1.83 12.18
CA ILE A 184 -19.60 2.73 12.66
C ILE A 184 -19.81 4.17 12.16
N SER A 185 -20.23 4.31 10.90
CA SER A 185 -20.45 5.61 10.24
C SER A 185 -21.92 5.80 9.84
N LYS A 186 -22.85 5.15 10.56
CA LYS A 186 -24.30 5.30 10.33
C LYS A 186 -24.70 6.77 10.32
N GLY A 187 -25.48 7.17 9.32
CA GLY A 187 -25.92 8.56 9.11
C GLY A 187 -24.91 9.45 8.38
N GLY A 188 -23.68 8.98 8.14
CA GLY A 188 -22.67 9.69 7.36
C GLY A 188 -22.66 9.35 5.85
N TYR A 189 -23.30 8.24 5.48
CA TYR A 189 -23.45 7.79 4.09
C TYR A 189 -24.39 8.71 3.30
N MET A 190 -24.08 8.94 2.03
CA MET A 190 -24.91 9.72 1.11
C MET A 190 -24.71 9.27 -0.34
N GLY A 191 -25.80 9.16 -1.09
CA GLY A 191 -25.75 8.68 -2.48
C GLY A 191 -24.98 9.60 -3.44
N ASN A 192 -24.99 10.91 -3.21
CA ASN A 192 -24.23 11.87 -4.02
C ASN A 192 -22.92 12.29 -3.35
N TRP A 193 -21.97 11.36 -3.26
CA TRP A 193 -20.67 11.56 -2.60
C TRP A 193 -19.83 12.75 -3.15
N LEU A 194 -20.11 13.20 -4.39
CA LEU A 194 -19.41 14.32 -5.04
C LEU A 194 -19.64 15.69 -4.37
N LEU A 195 -20.68 15.82 -3.54
CA LEU A 195 -21.02 17.11 -2.90
C LEU A 195 -20.15 17.46 -1.67
N GLY A 196 -19.31 16.54 -1.19
CA GLY A 196 -18.47 16.73 -0.01
C GLY A 196 -16.98 16.77 -0.32
N THR A 197 -16.18 17.36 0.57
CA THR A 197 -14.72 17.40 0.49
C THR A 197 -14.07 16.20 1.20
N LEU A 198 -12.80 15.92 0.89
CA LEU A 198 -12.03 14.88 1.59
C LEU A 198 -11.90 15.19 3.09
N ALA A 199 -11.77 16.47 3.46
CA ALA A 199 -11.67 16.89 4.85
C ALA A 199 -12.96 16.60 5.61
N GLU A 200 -14.13 16.90 5.02
CA GLU A 200 -15.44 16.58 5.61
C GLU A 200 -15.65 15.07 5.73
N ALA A 201 -15.30 14.29 4.69
CA ALA A 201 -15.39 12.83 4.74
C ALA A 201 -14.52 12.25 5.88
N ARG A 202 -13.28 12.70 6.00
CA ARG A 202 -12.38 12.30 7.09
C ARG A 202 -12.91 12.73 8.46
N ALA A 203 -13.52 13.90 8.57
CA ALA A 203 -14.14 14.36 9.81
C ALA A 203 -15.33 13.50 10.26
N LEU A 204 -15.95 12.75 9.34
CA LEU A 204 -17.05 11.84 9.61
C LEU A 204 -16.61 10.37 9.78
N GLY A 205 -15.30 10.09 9.70
CA GLY A 205 -14.74 8.75 9.83
C GLY A 205 -14.73 7.94 8.53
N PHE A 206 -14.66 8.60 7.37
CA PHE A 206 -14.45 7.98 6.05
C PHE A 206 -13.07 8.30 5.51
N ILE A 207 -12.37 7.31 4.93
CA ILE A 207 -10.99 7.51 4.45
C ILE A 207 -10.93 8.39 3.20
N THR A 208 -11.94 8.28 2.33
CA THR A 208 -12.14 9.07 1.10
C THR A 208 -13.56 9.63 1.02
N GLN A 209 -13.80 10.53 0.06
CA GLN A 209 -15.16 11.02 -0.24
C GLN A 209 -16.05 9.89 -0.76
N TYR A 210 -15.52 9.05 -1.65
CA TYR A 210 -16.25 7.97 -2.29
C TYR A 210 -16.70 6.88 -1.30
N ALA A 211 -15.95 6.65 -0.21
CA ALA A 211 -16.35 5.78 0.89
C ALA A 211 -17.70 6.16 1.53
N ARG A 212 -18.24 7.36 1.27
CA ARG A 212 -19.57 7.77 1.75
C ARG A 212 -20.71 7.24 0.88
N ALA A 213 -20.43 6.73 -0.32
CA ALA A 213 -21.45 6.31 -1.28
C ALA A 213 -22.32 5.18 -0.70
N ALA A 214 -21.68 4.14 -0.14
CA ALA A 214 -22.34 3.02 0.50
C ALA A 214 -21.39 2.24 1.44
N PRO A 215 -21.91 1.41 2.37
CA PRO A 215 -21.07 0.62 3.28
C PRO A 215 -20.06 -0.32 2.59
N GLU A 216 -20.44 -0.93 1.47
CA GLU A 216 -19.58 -1.79 0.67
C GLU A 216 -18.43 -1.02 0.02
N GLU A 217 -18.70 0.19 -0.47
CA GLU A 217 -17.69 1.10 -1.03
C GLU A 217 -16.74 1.61 0.05
N ASP A 218 -17.26 1.90 1.25
CA ASP A 218 -16.47 2.27 2.42
C ASP A 218 -15.49 1.15 2.81
N TYR A 219 -15.96 -0.10 2.80
CA TYR A 219 -15.12 -1.25 3.11
C TYR A 219 -14.00 -1.44 2.07
N ALA A 220 -14.36 -1.37 0.78
CA ALA A 220 -13.41 -1.46 -0.32
C ALA A 220 -12.38 -0.32 -0.30
N GLU A 221 -12.83 0.91 -0.01
CA GLU A 221 -11.96 2.07 0.16
C GLU A 221 -11.05 1.96 1.37
N MET A 222 -11.52 1.43 2.50
CA MET A 222 -10.66 1.19 3.66
C MET A 222 -9.53 0.21 3.30
N SER A 223 -9.87 -0.95 2.74
CA SER A 223 -8.90 -1.97 2.31
C SER A 223 -7.88 -1.42 1.30
N SER A 224 -8.36 -0.80 0.22
CA SER A 224 -7.50 -0.30 -0.87
C SER A 224 -6.59 0.83 -0.41
N ASN A 225 -7.12 1.82 0.33
CA ASN A 225 -6.34 2.94 0.83
C ASN A 225 -5.33 2.49 1.89
N MET A 226 -5.68 1.57 2.78
CA MET A 226 -4.72 1.01 3.74
C MET A 226 -3.53 0.37 3.00
N LEU A 227 -3.76 -0.45 1.98
CA LEU A 227 -2.67 -1.08 1.21
C LEU A 227 -1.82 -0.06 0.43
N MET A 228 -2.44 0.96 -0.17
CA MET A 228 -1.76 1.95 -1.02
C MET A 228 -1.04 3.04 -0.23
N MET A 229 -1.58 3.46 0.91
CA MET A 229 -0.95 4.44 1.78
C MET A 229 0.18 3.82 2.60
N GLY A 230 0.03 2.57 3.03
CA GLY A 230 0.90 1.95 4.02
C GLY A 230 0.65 2.51 5.42
N ARG A 231 1.17 1.82 6.45
CA ARG A 231 0.85 2.11 7.85
C ARG A 231 1.18 3.55 8.27
N VAL A 232 2.37 4.03 7.89
CA VAL A 232 2.86 5.35 8.30
C VAL A 232 1.97 6.47 7.75
N ALA A 233 1.68 6.48 6.44
CA ALA A 233 0.85 7.52 5.85
C ALA A 233 -0.63 7.39 6.25
N TYR A 234 -1.13 6.16 6.42
CA TYR A 234 -2.49 5.92 6.91
C TYR A 234 -2.68 6.48 8.32
N ASN A 235 -1.80 6.12 9.26
CA ASN A 235 -1.83 6.65 10.63
C ASN A 235 -1.68 8.17 10.67
N ALA A 236 -0.81 8.73 9.82
CA ALA A 236 -0.66 10.17 9.70
C ALA A 236 -1.98 10.83 9.29
N ALA A 237 -2.67 10.31 8.28
CA ALA A 237 -3.99 10.79 7.88
C ALA A 237 -5.04 10.68 9.01
N VAL A 238 -5.10 9.52 9.69
CA VAL A 238 -6.01 9.31 10.83
C VAL A 238 -5.71 10.31 11.95
N SER A 239 -4.44 10.53 12.29
CA SER A 239 -4.04 11.42 13.40
C SER A 239 -4.50 12.87 13.24
N THR A 240 -4.76 13.31 12.01
CA THR A 240 -5.24 14.67 11.68
C THR A 240 -6.76 14.80 11.71
N ALA A 241 -7.49 13.69 11.79
CA ALA A 241 -8.94 13.71 11.88
C ALA A 241 -9.41 14.10 13.30
N PRO A 242 -10.64 14.62 13.46
CA PRO A 242 -11.26 14.84 14.77
C PRO A 242 -11.27 13.56 15.62
N ALA A 243 -11.23 13.70 16.95
CA ALA A 243 -11.09 12.55 17.87
C ALA A 243 -12.12 11.43 17.65
N ASP A 244 -13.39 11.77 17.42
CA ASP A 244 -14.45 10.79 17.09
C ASP A 244 -14.16 10.05 15.77
N ALA A 245 -13.72 10.76 14.74
CA ALA A 245 -13.34 10.16 13.47
C ALA A 245 -12.12 9.25 13.59
N GLN A 246 -11.15 9.57 14.45
CA GLN A 246 -10.01 8.69 14.72
C GLN A 246 -10.46 7.35 15.28
N VAL A 247 -11.41 7.37 16.24
CA VAL A 247 -11.97 6.15 16.83
C VAL A 247 -12.70 5.33 15.76
N LYS A 248 -13.51 5.98 14.91
CA LYS A 248 -14.23 5.32 13.81
C LYS A 248 -13.27 4.69 12.79
N LEU A 249 -12.27 5.42 12.31
CA LEU A 249 -11.30 4.94 11.33
C LEU A 249 -10.46 3.79 11.87
N LYS A 250 -10.01 3.85 13.14
CA LYS A 250 -9.31 2.74 13.79
C LYS A 250 -10.20 1.51 13.96
N LYS A 251 -11.47 1.71 14.28
CA LYS A 251 -12.43 0.60 14.37
C LYS A 251 -12.64 -0.06 12.99
N LYS A 252 -12.81 0.73 11.93
CA LYS A 252 -12.90 0.25 10.54
C LYS A 252 -11.64 -0.48 10.10
N GLU A 253 -10.46 0.06 10.42
CA GLU A 253 -9.16 -0.59 10.19
C GLU A 253 -9.14 -2.00 10.80
N GLN A 254 -9.58 -2.11 12.06
CA GLN A 254 -9.61 -3.40 12.75
C GLN A 254 -10.57 -4.40 12.08
N TYR A 255 -11.76 -3.97 11.63
CA TYR A 255 -12.66 -4.86 10.87
C TYR A 255 -12.00 -5.40 9.60
N VAL A 256 -11.29 -4.55 8.85
CA VAL A 256 -10.55 -5.00 7.67
C VAL A 256 -9.48 -6.02 8.05
N VAL A 257 -8.65 -5.71 9.05
CA VAL A 257 -7.58 -6.62 9.51
C VAL A 257 -8.15 -7.96 9.96
N ASP A 258 -9.19 -7.94 10.79
CA ASP A 258 -9.83 -9.14 11.33
C ASP A 258 -10.46 -9.98 10.23
N TYR A 259 -11.15 -9.35 9.28
CA TYR A 259 -11.77 -10.04 8.14
C TYR A 259 -10.75 -10.76 7.26
N PHE A 260 -9.66 -10.10 6.87
CA PHE A 260 -8.61 -10.75 6.09
C PHE A 260 -8.00 -11.93 6.86
N LYS A 261 -7.84 -11.79 8.18
CA LYS A 261 -7.32 -12.85 9.02
C LYS A 261 -8.28 -14.01 9.21
N SER A 262 -9.54 -13.76 9.55
CA SER A 262 -10.53 -14.80 9.85
C SER A 262 -11.04 -15.51 8.60
N SER A 263 -11.28 -14.77 7.52
CA SER A 263 -11.90 -15.29 6.30
C SER A 263 -10.89 -15.93 5.36
N PHE A 264 -9.65 -15.43 5.35
CA PHE A 264 -8.64 -15.83 4.36
C PHE A 264 -7.29 -16.22 4.97
N ASN A 265 -7.13 -16.16 6.30
CA ASN A 265 -5.86 -16.38 6.99
C ASN A 265 -4.71 -15.48 6.51
N ILE A 266 -5.04 -14.28 6.02
CA ILE A 266 -4.08 -13.29 5.56
C ILE A 266 -3.76 -12.33 6.70
N ASP A 267 -2.47 -12.19 7.02
CA ASP A 267 -2.01 -11.08 7.85
C ASP A 267 -2.01 -9.80 7.00
N PHE A 268 -2.98 -8.93 7.25
CA PHE A 268 -3.17 -7.72 6.46
C PHE A 268 -1.98 -6.75 6.56
N TYR A 269 -1.31 -6.65 7.71
CA TYR A 269 -0.15 -5.76 7.84
C TYR A 269 1.09 -6.34 7.16
N ALA A 270 1.24 -7.67 7.14
CA ALA A 270 2.25 -8.32 6.31
C ALA A 270 1.98 -8.09 4.81
N LEU A 271 0.73 -8.22 4.36
CA LEU A 271 0.31 -7.89 2.99
C LEU A 271 0.61 -6.43 2.64
N GLN A 272 0.23 -5.51 3.52
CA GLN A 272 0.51 -4.08 3.36
C GLN A 272 2.01 -3.84 3.22
N THR A 273 2.85 -4.51 4.02
CA THR A 273 4.32 -4.39 3.95
C THR A 273 4.86 -4.86 2.60
N GLU A 274 4.37 -5.98 2.07
CA GLU A 274 4.79 -6.48 0.74
C GLU A 274 4.34 -5.57 -0.40
N VAL A 275 3.13 -5.03 -0.33
CA VAL A 275 2.64 -4.03 -1.29
C VAL A 275 3.50 -2.76 -1.24
N GLN A 276 3.82 -2.26 -0.04
CA GLN A 276 4.70 -1.11 0.12
C GLN A 276 6.11 -1.38 -0.41
N ASN A 277 6.68 -2.54 -0.14
CA ASN A 277 7.98 -2.96 -0.69
C ASN A 277 7.97 -2.99 -2.22
N ALA A 278 6.88 -3.42 -2.85
CA ALA A 278 6.72 -3.37 -4.30
C ALA A 278 6.70 -1.92 -4.82
N LEU A 279 5.94 -1.03 -4.16
CA LEU A 279 5.89 0.39 -4.50
C LEU A 279 7.24 1.10 -4.31
N TYR A 280 8.02 0.72 -3.29
CA TYR A 280 9.33 1.32 -3.02
C TYR A 280 10.39 1.01 -4.08
N LYS A 281 10.21 -0.04 -4.88
CA LYS A 281 11.03 -0.31 -6.06
C LYS A 281 10.82 0.71 -7.18
N ILE A 282 9.67 1.37 -7.18
CA ILE A 282 9.30 2.41 -8.16
C ILE A 282 9.77 3.77 -7.63
N SER A 283 9.44 4.07 -6.38
CA SER A 283 9.90 5.29 -5.71
C SER A 283 10.13 5.02 -4.23
N ALA A 284 11.41 5.01 -3.84
CA ALA A 284 11.80 4.79 -2.46
C ALA A 284 11.29 5.92 -1.54
N PRO A 285 10.83 5.60 -0.33
CA PRO A 285 10.37 6.60 0.62
C PRO A 285 11.56 7.48 1.03
N VAL A 286 11.36 8.80 1.12
CA VAL A 286 12.41 9.74 1.52
C VAL A 286 12.16 10.16 2.96
N LEU A 287 13.00 9.71 3.91
CA LEU A 287 12.80 9.95 5.35
C LEU A 287 12.57 11.44 5.67
N ALA A 288 13.35 12.33 5.08
CA ALA A 288 13.25 13.78 5.29
C ALA A 288 11.86 14.37 4.97
N LYS A 289 11.06 13.70 4.12
CA LYS A 289 9.70 14.09 3.75
C LYS A 289 8.62 13.44 4.60
N LEU A 290 9.00 12.61 5.57
CA LEU A 290 8.13 11.80 6.41
C LEU A 290 8.23 12.17 7.89
N ILE A 291 8.80 13.32 8.24
CA ILE A 291 8.97 13.76 9.63
C ILE A 291 7.88 14.74 10.03
N GLY A 292 7.15 14.44 11.10
CA GLY A 292 6.20 15.32 11.77
C GLY A 292 4.75 14.83 11.76
N PRO A 293 3.90 15.43 12.63
CA PRO A 293 2.49 15.08 12.74
C PRO A 293 1.74 15.29 11.41
N GLY A 294 0.84 14.37 11.08
CA GLY A 294 0.07 14.43 9.82
C GLY A 294 0.86 14.15 8.54
N VAL A 295 2.18 13.93 8.66
CA VAL A 295 3.06 13.60 7.52
C VAL A 295 3.56 12.17 7.62
N GLY A 296 4.08 11.77 8.79
CA GLY A 296 4.66 10.45 8.98
C GLY A 296 5.10 10.25 10.42
N TYR A 297 6.40 10.02 10.63
CA TYR A 297 7.00 9.72 11.92
C TYR A 297 7.01 10.93 12.85
N THR A 298 6.52 10.74 14.07
CA THR A 298 6.47 11.76 15.13
C THR A 298 7.58 11.53 16.16
N THR A 299 8.23 10.37 16.16
CA THR A 299 9.32 10.07 17.09
C THR A 299 10.51 9.40 16.41
N MET A 300 11.68 9.61 16.98
CA MET A 300 12.88 8.82 16.76
C MET A 300 13.46 8.44 18.11
N TYR A 301 13.53 7.14 18.41
CA TYR A 301 14.05 6.61 19.67
C TYR A 301 15.39 5.93 19.44
N SER A 302 16.36 6.16 20.31
CA SER A 302 17.60 5.40 20.36
C SER A 302 18.03 5.15 21.79
N ASN A 303 18.55 3.96 22.04
CA ASN A 303 19.32 3.63 23.24
C ASN A 303 20.78 3.41 22.81
N PRO A 304 21.64 4.46 22.78
CA PRO A 304 22.99 4.35 22.24
C PRO A 304 23.88 3.32 22.94
N ALA A 305 23.56 2.91 24.18
CA ALA A 305 24.26 1.83 24.87
C ALA A 305 23.91 0.43 24.33
N LYS A 306 22.74 0.27 23.70
CA LYS A 306 22.26 -0.99 23.07
C LYS A 306 22.33 -0.95 21.54
N ASP A 307 22.34 0.24 20.97
CA ASP A 307 22.41 0.51 19.53
C ASP A 307 23.86 0.43 19.04
N VAL A 308 24.38 -0.79 18.92
CA VAL A 308 25.82 -1.08 18.68
C VAL A 308 26.41 -0.47 17.40
N ASN A 309 25.57 -0.01 16.47
CA ASN A 309 26.00 0.58 15.20
C ASN A 309 25.99 2.12 15.22
N GLN A 310 25.92 2.77 16.38
CA GLN A 310 26.02 4.23 16.43
C GLN A 310 27.41 4.63 15.92
N SER A 311 27.49 5.76 15.21
CA SER A 311 28.79 6.19 14.67
C SER A 311 29.83 6.32 15.79
N ALA A 312 31.10 6.10 15.45
CA ALA A 312 32.18 6.16 16.44
C ALA A 312 32.26 7.54 17.14
N GLU A 313 32.04 8.63 16.41
CA GLU A 313 31.97 9.98 16.98
C GLU A 313 30.82 10.08 17.99
N PHE A 314 29.59 9.74 17.59
CA PHE A 314 28.43 9.86 18.48
C PHE A 314 28.53 8.95 19.70
N SER A 315 28.94 7.68 19.50
CA SER A 315 29.14 6.72 20.58
C SER A 315 30.17 7.20 21.60
N GLY A 316 31.27 7.80 21.15
CA GLY A 316 32.29 8.39 22.04
C GLY A 316 31.71 9.52 22.90
N LEU A 317 30.92 10.42 22.30
CA LEU A 317 30.26 11.52 23.01
C LEU A 317 29.23 11.00 24.02
N TRP A 318 28.43 9.99 23.64
CA TRP A 318 27.46 9.37 24.53
C TRP A 318 28.10 8.66 25.72
N ASN A 319 29.20 7.93 25.48
CA ASN A 319 29.92 7.23 26.55
C ASN A 319 30.53 8.20 27.56
N ALA A 320 31.11 9.31 27.08
CA ALA A 320 31.61 10.37 27.96
C ALA A 320 30.48 10.98 28.80
N ALA A 321 29.32 11.26 28.18
CA ALA A 321 28.17 11.80 28.89
C ALA A 321 27.57 10.81 29.90
N SER A 322 27.53 9.53 29.55
CA SER A 322 27.11 8.44 30.44
C SER A 322 28.02 8.34 31.67
N ALA A 323 29.34 8.45 31.49
CA ALA A 323 30.30 8.46 32.61
C ALA A 323 30.10 9.68 33.54
N ASN A 324 29.84 10.86 32.97
CA ASN A 324 29.52 12.06 33.75
C ASN A 324 28.23 11.90 34.56
N MET A 325 27.18 11.33 33.96
CA MET A 325 25.92 11.03 34.65
C MET A 325 26.14 10.04 35.80
N VAL A 326 26.95 9.00 35.60
CA VAL A 326 27.31 8.02 36.64
C VAL A 326 28.05 8.68 37.80
N ALA A 327 29.02 9.55 37.51
CA ALA A 327 29.72 10.32 38.53
C ALA A 327 28.78 11.24 39.33
N ALA A 328 27.68 11.69 38.72
CA ALA A 328 26.62 12.46 39.38
C ALA A 328 25.53 11.59 40.05
N GLY A 329 25.69 10.26 40.07
CA GLY A 329 24.79 9.32 40.75
C GLY A 329 23.57 8.87 39.94
N PHE A 330 23.60 9.02 38.61
CA PHE A 330 22.53 8.62 37.69
C PHE A 330 23.05 7.76 36.54
N ASN A 331 22.19 6.94 35.94
CA ASN A 331 22.53 6.20 34.72
C ASN A 331 21.72 6.76 33.55
N LEU A 332 22.40 7.23 32.50
CA LEU A 332 21.79 7.66 31.25
C LEU A 332 21.29 6.43 30.48
N GLN A 333 20.06 6.49 29.95
CA GLN A 333 19.41 5.33 29.33
C GLN A 333 19.24 5.50 27.82
N ASP A 334 18.50 6.52 27.40
CA ASP A 334 18.12 6.70 26.00
C ASP A 334 17.87 8.17 25.64
N ILE A 335 17.74 8.41 24.34
CA ILE A 335 17.38 9.69 23.75
C ILE A 335 16.18 9.48 22.82
N THR A 336 15.19 10.35 22.96
CA THR A 336 14.02 10.41 22.07
C THR A 336 13.89 11.79 21.46
N LEU A 337 13.75 11.86 20.14
CA LEU A 337 13.35 13.07 19.43
C LEU A 337 11.86 12.97 19.13
N THR A 338 11.06 13.92 19.61
CA THR A 338 9.63 14.02 19.31
C THR A 338 9.40 15.19 18.36
N PHE A 339 9.02 14.90 17.12
CA PHE A 339 8.70 15.89 16.08
C PHE A 339 7.26 16.38 16.24
N LYS A 340 7.09 17.70 16.30
CA LYS A 340 5.82 18.39 16.53
C LYS A 340 5.47 19.28 15.33
N ALA A 341 4.28 19.88 15.38
CA ALA A 341 3.82 20.79 14.34
C ALA A 341 4.74 22.01 14.17
N ALA A 342 4.67 22.65 13.00
CA ALA A 342 5.41 23.88 12.69
C ALA A 342 6.94 23.80 12.89
N GLY A 343 7.53 22.62 12.73
CA GLY A 343 8.98 22.41 12.88
C GLY A 343 9.47 22.48 14.33
N ALA A 344 8.58 22.38 15.32
CA ALA A 344 8.98 22.19 16.71
C ALA A 344 9.43 20.73 16.93
N MET A 345 10.38 20.53 17.83
CA MET A 345 10.87 19.22 18.24
C MET A 345 11.21 19.26 19.73
N THR A 346 10.91 18.19 20.47
CA THR A 346 11.44 18.02 21.83
C THR A 346 12.47 16.91 21.82
N LEU A 347 13.66 17.21 22.29
CA LEU A 347 14.65 16.22 22.66
C LEU A 347 14.40 15.83 24.10
N ASN A 348 14.27 14.53 24.35
CA ASN A 348 14.13 13.95 25.68
C ASN A 348 15.32 13.02 25.95
N TYR A 349 15.96 13.17 27.11
CA TYR A 349 16.85 12.15 27.67
C TYR A 349 16.14 11.46 28.83
N SER A 350 16.15 10.13 28.86
CA SER A 350 15.75 9.38 30.05
C SER A 350 16.97 8.88 30.82
N PHE A 351 16.87 8.91 32.15
CA PHE A 351 17.94 8.51 33.05
C PHE A 351 17.37 7.99 34.37
N THR A 352 18.15 7.22 35.11
CA THR A 352 17.66 6.50 36.31
C THR A 352 18.54 6.72 37.53
N ARG A 353 17.96 6.67 38.72
CA ARG A 353 18.67 6.49 39.99
C ARG A 353 18.02 5.35 40.76
N GLY A 354 18.72 4.24 40.89
CA GLY A 354 18.10 2.98 41.33
C GLY A 354 16.97 2.60 40.35
N ASN A 355 15.78 2.34 40.89
CA ASN A 355 14.60 1.97 40.10
C ASN A 355 13.76 3.16 39.62
N THR A 356 14.11 4.39 40.02
CA THR A 356 13.36 5.59 39.64
C THR A 356 13.83 6.11 38.29
N VAL A 357 12.89 6.32 37.36
CA VAL A 357 13.12 6.90 36.03
C VAL A 357 12.83 8.40 36.06
N PHE A 358 13.71 9.17 35.45
CA PHE A 358 13.63 10.61 35.28
C PHE A 358 13.75 10.96 33.79
N PHE A 359 13.23 12.12 33.44
CA PHE A 359 13.21 12.65 32.08
C PHE A 359 13.75 14.08 32.08
N ALA A 360 14.54 14.42 31.08
CA ALA A 360 15.01 15.77 30.83
C ALA A 360 14.62 16.21 29.41
N ASP A 361 13.85 17.29 29.30
CA ASP A 361 13.34 17.81 28.03
C ASP A 361 14.04 19.09 27.60
N ALA A 362 14.27 19.23 26.30
CA ALA A 362 14.69 20.47 25.66
C ALA A 362 13.96 20.63 24.32
N ASP A 363 13.32 21.78 24.12
CA ASP A 363 12.66 22.12 22.88
C ASP A 363 13.65 22.74 21.88
N TYR A 364 13.59 22.26 20.65
CA TYR A 364 14.34 22.70 19.49
C TYR A 364 13.38 23.08 18.36
N THR A 365 13.84 23.95 17.48
CA THR A 365 13.31 24.09 16.13
C THR A 365 14.13 23.21 15.19
N ILE A 366 13.46 22.35 14.42
CA ILE A 366 14.05 21.59 13.31
C ILE A 366 13.61 22.20 11.99
N LYS A 367 14.59 22.54 11.13
CA LYS A 367 14.35 23.00 9.75
C LYS A 367 14.99 22.03 8.78
N ILE A 368 14.19 21.41 7.92
CA ILE A 368 14.66 20.49 6.87
C ILE A 368 14.56 21.22 5.54
N ASP A 369 15.68 21.33 4.82
CA ASP A 369 15.70 21.96 3.49
C ASP A 369 15.24 21.01 2.37
N ALA A 370 15.16 21.53 1.14
CA ALA A 370 14.76 20.75 -0.03
C ALA A 370 15.71 19.58 -0.35
N ALA A 371 16.97 19.66 0.09
CA ALA A 371 17.95 18.59 -0.02
C ALA A 371 17.84 17.56 1.12
N GLY A 372 16.90 17.72 2.05
CA GLY A 372 16.68 16.83 3.18
C GLY A 372 17.72 17.00 4.30
N VAL A 373 18.38 18.16 4.37
CA VAL A 373 19.33 18.49 5.44
C VAL A 373 18.62 19.25 6.55
N ALA A 374 18.61 18.68 7.75
CA ALA A 374 18.13 19.31 8.97
C ALA A 374 19.17 20.22 9.63
N THR A 375 18.69 21.33 10.16
CA THR A 375 19.38 22.14 11.17
C THR A 375 18.54 22.16 12.43
N LEU A 376 19.15 21.93 13.59
CA LEU A 376 18.50 21.98 14.89
C LEU A 376 18.95 23.24 15.63
N ALA A 377 18.00 24.00 16.17
CA ALA A 377 18.27 25.19 16.98
C ALA A 377 17.53 25.11 18.30
N LEU A 378 18.23 25.21 19.43
CA LEU A 378 17.61 25.21 20.75
C LEU A 378 16.67 26.43 20.86
N VAL A 379 15.43 26.21 21.34
CA VAL A 379 14.50 27.29 21.63
C VAL A 379 15.02 28.10 22.82
N ALA A 380 15.08 29.42 22.68
CA ALA A 380 15.69 30.29 23.69
C ALA A 380 14.99 30.22 25.05
N THR A 381 13.65 30.20 25.03
CA THR A 381 12.82 30.08 26.24
C THR A 381 12.26 28.67 26.34
N GLN A 382 12.73 27.91 27.33
CA GLN A 382 12.24 26.57 27.61
C GLN A 382 11.05 26.63 28.59
N PRO A 383 10.07 25.71 28.49
CA PRO A 383 9.08 25.47 29.54
C PRO A 383 9.72 25.23 30.91
N THR A 384 8.92 25.38 31.98
CA THR A 384 9.40 25.29 33.37
C THR A 384 8.88 24.06 34.12
N THR A 385 8.27 23.10 33.42
CA THR A 385 7.80 21.85 34.05
C THR A 385 9.00 21.00 34.51
N THR A 386 8.73 20.01 35.37
CA THR A 386 9.78 19.21 36.03
C THR A 386 10.82 18.64 35.08
N THR A 387 10.42 18.16 33.90
CA THR A 387 11.34 17.58 32.92
C THR A 387 12.30 18.60 32.30
N TYR A 388 11.83 19.82 32.02
CA TYR A 388 12.69 20.91 31.56
C TYR A 388 13.57 21.44 32.69
N GLY A 389 13.08 21.43 33.93
CA GLY A 389 13.90 21.71 35.12
C GLY A 389 15.06 20.72 35.27
N ASN A 390 14.82 19.42 35.06
CA ASN A 390 15.86 18.39 35.08
C ASN A 390 16.93 18.62 34.01
N MET A 391 16.58 19.23 32.86
CA MET A 391 17.54 19.52 31.80
C MET A 391 18.65 20.49 32.24
N ALA A 392 18.39 21.37 33.20
CA ALA A 392 19.43 22.24 33.77
C ALA A 392 20.56 21.44 34.45
N PHE A 393 20.22 20.30 35.07
CA PHE A 393 21.18 19.37 35.66
C PHE A 393 21.86 18.48 34.62
N VAL A 394 21.12 18.02 33.60
CA VAL A 394 21.62 17.11 32.57
C VAL A 394 22.55 17.82 31.58
N ASN A 395 22.29 19.09 31.25
CA ASN A 395 23.04 19.85 30.24
C ASN A 395 24.57 19.86 30.45
N PRO A 396 25.11 20.12 31.65
CA PRO A 396 26.55 20.04 31.90
C PRO A 396 27.15 18.65 31.66
N GLN A 397 26.37 17.58 31.79
CA GLN A 397 26.85 16.21 31.58
C GLN A 397 26.85 15.84 30.08
N MET A 398 25.93 16.45 29.31
CA MET A 398 25.69 16.18 27.89
C MET A 398 26.40 17.14 26.93
N VAL A 399 27.39 17.94 27.37
CA VAL A 399 28.02 19.01 26.55
C VAL A 399 28.46 18.53 25.17
N GLY A 400 29.10 17.36 25.08
CA GLY A 400 29.54 16.78 23.81
C GLY A 400 28.38 16.47 22.86
N VAL A 401 27.35 15.77 23.35
CA VAL A 401 26.15 15.41 22.59
C VAL A 401 25.35 16.66 22.19
N ASN A 402 25.20 17.62 23.11
CA ASN A 402 24.51 18.87 22.85
C ASN A 402 25.22 19.70 21.76
N ASN A 403 26.55 19.78 21.81
CA ASN A 403 27.35 20.43 20.77
C ASN A 403 27.29 19.68 19.44
N TYR A 404 27.19 18.35 19.46
CA TYR A 404 27.01 17.54 18.26
C TYR A 404 25.75 17.96 17.49
N PHE A 405 24.60 18.06 18.16
CA PHE A 405 23.37 18.50 17.51
C PHE A 405 23.36 20.00 17.17
N LYS A 406 23.91 20.85 18.04
CA LYS A 406 23.89 22.32 17.87
C LYS A 406 24.78 22.80 16.73
N ASN A 407 25.98 22.24 16.58
CA ASN A 407 27.01 22.79 15.71
C ASN A 407 27.01 22.18 14.30
N ASN A 408 26.21 21.14 14.08
CA ASN A 408 26.20 20.39 12.83
C ASN A 408 24.83 20.45 12.14
N LYS A 409 24.87 20.19 10.84
CA LYS A 409 23.68 19.94 10.02
C LYS A 409 23.65 18.48 9.66
N PHE A 410 22.45 17.93 9.47
CA PHE A 410 22.26 16.50 9.31
C PHE A 410 21.44 16.18 8.07
N LYS A 411 21.98 15.42 7.13
CA LYS A 411 21.20 14.77 6.08
C LYS A 411 20.37 13.66 6.72
N LEU A 412 19.04 13.76 6.61
CA LEU A 412 18.13 12.71 7.08
C LEU A 412 18.02 11.64 6.00
N ASP A 413 18.34 10.40 6.36
CA ASP A 413 18.20 9.26 5.48
C ASP A 413 17.99 7.96 6.27
N TRP A 414 17.65 6.88 5.55
CA TRP A 414 17.60 5.54 6.12
C TRP A 414 19.01 4.98 6.35
N ILE A 415 19.19 4.17 7.39
CA ILE A 415 20.47 3.52 7.70
C ILE A 415 20.60 2.12 7.07
N ASN A 416 19.69 1.75 6.15
CA ASN A 416 19.58 0.40 5.60
C ASN A 416 20.81 -0.08 4.79
N THR A 417 21.72 0.83 4.44
CA THR A 417 23.02 0.51 3.81
C THR A 417 24.07 0.03 4.80
N ILE A 418 23.95 0.40 6.07
CA ILE A 418 24.83 -0.01 7.18
C ILE A 418 24.18 -1.13 7.99
N ILE A 419 22.89 -0.99 8.28
CA ILE A 419 22.08 -1.97 9.02
C ILE A 419 20.96 -2.45 8.10
N PRO A 420 21.14 -3.56 7.37
CA PRO A 420 20.13 -4.04 6.43
C PRO A 420 18.75 -4.21 7.08
N GLY A 421 17.71 -3.67 6.44
CA GLY A 421 16.34 -3.73 6.94
C GLY A 421 15.36 -2.99 6.03
N ASN A 422 14.06 -3.21 6.26
CA ASN A 422 13.01 -2.53 5.51
C ASN A 422 12.91 -1.05 5.91
N ILE A 423 12.63 -0.20 4.92
CA ILE A 423 12.46 1.26 5.07
C ILE A 423 11.00 1.65 4.88
N GLY A 424 10.60 2.83 5.38
CA GLY A 424 9.26 3.37 5.15
C GLY A 424 8.14 2.78 6.03
N GLY A 425 8.43 1.76 6.85
CA GLY A 425 7.49 1.18 7.80
C GLY A 425 7.72 1.67 9.24
N LEU A 426 6.76 1.37 10.12
CA LEU A 426 6.97 1.59 11.56
C LEU A 426 8.08 0.68 12.09
N GLY A 427 8.96 1.23 12.91
CA GLY A 427 10.16 0.51 13.37
C GLY A 427 11.34 0.56 12.40
N SER A 428 11.19 1.16 11.21
CA SER A 428 12.32 1.41 10.32
C SER A 428 13.37 2.30 11.00
N LEU A 429 14.64 2.04 10.70
CA LEU A 429 15.75 2.79 11.27
C LEU A 429 16.08 4.01 10.40
N GLY A 430 15.99 5.20 11.01
CA GLY A 430 16.40 6.46 10.41
C GLY A 430 17.71 6.95 11.00
N ALA A 431 18.42 7.81 10.27
CA ALA A 431 19.67 8.39 10.72
C ALA A 431 19.79 9.87 10.33
N PHE A 432 20.45 10.60 11.22
CA PHE A 432 20.89 11.98 11.07
C PHE A 432 22.38 11.94 10.74
N TYR A 433 22.71 11.90 9.44
CA TYR A 433 24.09 11.88 8.96
C TYR A 433 24.66 13.30 8.93
N LYS A 434 25.78 13.55 9.60
CA LYS A 434 26.44 14.85 9.56
C LYS A 434 26.73 15.23 8.10
N SER A 435 26.28 16.42 7.68
CA SER A 435 26.35 16.83 6.26
C SER A 435 27.78 16.96 5.73
N THR A 436 28.76 17.09 6.62
CA THR A 436 30.18 17.22 6.30
C THR A 436 30.94 15.89 6.39
N ASP A 437 30.35 14.85 7.00
CA ASP A 437 30.98 13.54 7.17
C ASP A 437 29.91 12.46 7.37
N THR A 438 29.68 11.64 6.35
CA THR A 438 28.67 10.58 6.38
C THR A 438 29.03 9.40 7.29
N LYS A 439 30.27 9.31 7.79
CA LYS A 439 30.66 8.31 8.81
C LYS A 439 30.24 8.72 10.21
N SER A 440 29.87 9.99 10.40
CA SER A 440 29.34 10.54 11.64
C SER A 440 27.83 10.66 11.56
N TYR A 441 27.13 9.93 12.41
CA TYR A 441 25.67 9.91 12.44
C TYR A 441 25.11 9.50 13.79
N PHE A 442 23.89 9.95 14.04
CA PHE A 442 23.01 9.45 15.09
C PHE A 442 21.85 8.70 14.42
N TYR A 443 21.65 7.43 14.77
CA TYR A 443 20.52 6.64 14.26
C TYR A 443 19.54 6.23 15.35
N GLY A 444 18.36 5.78 14.95
CA GLY A 444 17.31 5.38 15.86
C GLY A 444 16.10 4.80 15.14
N THR A 445 15.18 4.26 15.93
CA THR A 445 13.93 3.67 15.48
C THR A 445 12.88 4.75 15.25
N MET A 446 12.33 4.81 14.04
CA MET A 446 11.29 5.77 13.67
C MET A 446 9.90 5.27 14.11
N GLY A 447 9.14 6.13 14.79
CA GLY A 447 7.83 5.81 15.38
C GLY A 447 6.77 6.90 15.15
N GLN A 448 5.54 6.62 15.59
CA GLN A 448 4.36 7.49 15.46
C GLN A 448 3.60 7.63 16.78
#